data_AF-A0AAV0WCW4-F1
#
_entry.id   AF-A0AAV0WCW4-F1
#
_cell.length_a   1.000
_cell.length_b   1.000
_cell.length_c   1.000
_cell.angle_alpha   90.00
_cell.angle_beta   90.00
_cell.angle_gamma   90.00
#
_symmetry.space_group_name_H-M   'P 1'
#
loop_
_entity.id
_entity.type
_entity.pdbx_description
1 polymer ?
#
loop_
_entity_poly.entity_id
_entity_poly.type
_entity_poly.pdbx_seq_one_letter_code
_entity_poly.pdbx_strand_id
1 'polypeptide(L)'
;MLINAVKDVATALGDLIQATKAASGKNINDPSMNELKESAKVMVTNVTSLLKTVKAVEDEHTRGTRALESTIEVIGQEIRALSSTETFKSTATVEELIRCTKPITMATAKAVSAGNSGKQEDVIVAANMGRKAISDLLTVCRGCSNTIENADLRERTLQAGYNISQEYRKLLQTVLFIISKPNLSSDSKHMLQTISRMIAQYVTELISVTETIKGNDWVSPEDPTIIAENELLGAAESIDAAAKKLASLRPRKSVNVEAADASWNFDEVILEAAKSIAAATSALVKAASAAQRELIDSGKVSRRPLTSSDDGQWSEGLISASRLVAAATHSLVESANALVQGISSEEKLISSAKQVASSTAQLLVSCKVKADPDSASTKRLLAAGNAVKRATDNLVKAAQQAIQNDEERSLVLSKRMVGGIAQEINARSEVLRIERELEEARQRLVVIRQAKYKAKGDDSSPTELLENDSSFEHQLNGSRTSTDNYVNSSMDENGDNIQANAYNVYKLLNNSNDQTSLNTFNETFHSGTNKLYTYNSAGSSPKNVFNKSSSMSTKNNTVKYNCSSTISNNTTTTTKSYTVNE
;
A
#
# COMPACT_ATOMS: atom_id res chain seq x y z
N MET A 1 4.81 -33.75 -3.85
CA MET A 1 3.91 -34.89 -3.57
C MET A 1 3.90 -35.90 -4.72
N LEU A 2 3.45 -35.52 -5.93
CA LEU A 2 3.35 -36.43 -7.08
C LEU A 2 4.67 -37.11 -7.47
N ILE A 3 5.77 -36.34 -7.55
CA ILE A 3 7.11 -36.87 -7.90
C ILE A 3 7.56 -37.94 -6.90
N ASN A 4 7.32 -37.73 -5.60
CA ASN A 4 7.69 -38.69 -4.56
C ASN A 4 6.87 -39.97 -4.68
N ALA A 5 5.55 -39.86 -4.87
CA ALA A 5 4.69 -41.03 -5.08
C ALA A 5 5.09 -41.84 -6.33
N VAL A 6 5.50 -41.18 -7.43
CA VAL A 6 6.02 -41.85 -8.62
C VAL A 6 7.37 -42.53 -8.33
N LYS A 7 8.24 -41.90 -7.56
CA LYS A 7 9.53 -42.48 -7.14
C LYS A 7 9.32 -43.74 -6.30
N ASP A 8 8.40 -43.72 -5.35
CA ASP A 8 8.10 -44.88 -4.48
C ASP A 8 7.53 -46.06 -5.29
N VAL A 9 6.73 -45.77 -6.33
CA VAL A 9 6.27 -46.79 -7.29
C VAL A 9 7.44 -47.34 -8.12
N ALA A 10 8.34 -46.47 -8.60
CA ALA A 10 9.50 -46.91 -9.38
C ALA A 10 10.47 -47.79 -8.56
N THR A 11 10.70 -47.46 -7.30
CA THR A 11 11.50 -48.28 -6.38
C THR A 11 10.84 -49.63 -6.12
N ALA A 12 9.55 -49.64 -5.76
CA ALA A 12 8.82 -50.90 -5.54
C ALA A 12 8.75 -51.78 -6.80
N LEU A 13 8.67 -51.18 -7.99
CA LEU A 13 8.76 -51.90 -9.25
C LEU A 13 10.14 -52.54 -9.45
N GLY A 14 11.22 -51.84 -9.10
CA GLY A 14 12.57 -52.40 -9.14
C GLY A 14 12.73 -53.62 -8.23
N ASP A 15 12.25 -53.51 -6.99
CA ASP A 15 12.26 -54.61 -6.02
C ASP A 15 11.41 -55.79 -6.51
N LEU A 16 10.25 -55.53 -7.12
CA LEU A 16 9.37 -56.54 -7.67
C LEU A 16 10.02 -57.31 -8.83
N ILE A 17 10.72 -56.61 -9.73
CA ILE A 17 11.49 -57.24 -10.81
C ILE A 17 12.58 -58.15 -10.22
N GLN A 18 13.28 -57.68 -9.19
CA GLN A 18 14.33 -58.46 -8.53
C GLN A 18 13.76 -59.71 -7.83
N ALA A 19 12.66 -59.58 -7.09
CA ALA A 19 11.98 -60.71 -6.45
C ALA A 19 11.43 -61.71 -7.48
N THR A 20 10.92 -61.23 -8.61
CA THR A 20 10.45 -62.08 -9.72
C THR A 20 11.61 -62.88 -10.32
N LYS A 21 12.77 -62.24 -10.55
CA LYS A 21 13.97 -62.91 -11.04
C LYS A 21 14.45 -63.99 -10.07
N ALA A 22 14.40 -63.71 -8.76
CA ALA A 22 14.81 -64.66 -7.73
C ALA A 22 13.86 -65.86 -7.59
N ALA A 23 12.56 -65.69 -7.85
CA ALA A 23 11.54 -66.73 -7.76
C ALA A 23 11.36 -67.55 -9.06
N SER A 24 11.83 -67.04 -10.20
CA SER A 24 11.62 -67.64 -11.51
C SER A 24 12.11 -69.09 -11.59
N GLY A 25 11.23 -70.02 -11.97
CA GLY A 25 11.54 -71.44 -12.14
C GLY A 25 11.60 -72.26 -10.85
N LYS A 26 11.30 -71.66 -9.69
CA LYS A 26 11.28 -72.34 -8.39
C LYS A 26 9.89 -72.87 -8.04
N ASN A 27 9.84 -73.81 -7.09
CA ASN A 27 8.58 -74.37 -6.58
C ASN A 27 7.81 -73.30 -5.77
N ILE A 28 6.48 -73.38 -5.73
CA ILE A 28 5.61 -72.43 -5.02
C ILE A 28 5.87 -72.34 -3.50
N ASN A 29 6.48 -73.38 -2.92
CA ASN A 29 6.84 -73.43 -1.50
C ASN A 29 8.23 -72.83 -1.20
N ASP A 30 8.96 -72.37 -2.23
CA ASP A 30 10.27 -71.73 -2.04
C ASP A 30 10.13 -70.37 -1.32
N PRO A 31 11.01 -70.03 -0.35
CA PRO A 31 10.95 -68.74 0.36
C PRO A 31 10.93 -67.50 -0.55
N SER A 32 11.60 -67.54 -1.70
CA SER A 32 11.60 -66.42 -2.66
C SER A 32 10.22 -66.14 -3.27
N MET A 33 9.32 -67.13 -3.28
CA MET A 33 7.93 -66.95 -3.70
C MET A 33 7.13 -66.12 -2.68
N ASN A 34 7.50 -66.15 -1.39
CA ASN A 34 6.91 -65.29 -0.37
C ASN A 34 7.42 -63.85 -0.49
N GLU A 35 8.71 -63.66 -0.76
CA GLU A 35 9.28 -62.33 -1.04
C GLU A 35 8.63 -61.67 -2.27
N LEU A 36 8.37 -62.45 -3.33
CA LEU A 36 7.63 -61.98 -4.50
C LEU A 36 6.20 -61.56 -4.15
N LYS A 37 5.47 -62.32 -3.32
CA LYS A 37 4.13 -61.94 -2.85
C LYS A 37 4.15 -60.64 -2.04
N GLU A 38 5.10 -60.49 -1.11
CA GLU A 38 5.22 -59.27 -0.30
C GLU A 38 5.64 -58.07 -1.16
N SER A 39 6.59 -58.24 -2.09
CA SER A 39 6.98 -57.18 -3.01
C SER A 39 5.82 -56.75 -3.93
N ALA A 40 5.01 -57.70 -4.42
CA ALA A 40 3.81 -57.40 -5.19
C ALA A 40 2.77 -56.63 -4.37
N LYS A 41 2.59 -56.97 -3.09
CA LYS A 41 1.70 -56.26 -2.17
C LYS A 41 2.17 -54.82 -1.90
N VAL A 42 3.48 -54.62 -1.74
CA VAL A 42 4.08 -53.27 -1.63
C VAL A 42 3.83 -52.46 -2.89
N MET A 43 4.00 -53.05 -4.08
CA MET A 43 3.70 -52.40 -5.36
C MET A 43 2.24 -51.96 -5.47
N VAL A 44 1.28 -52.84 -5.13
CA VAL A 44 -0.16 -52.49 -5.11
C VAL A 44 -0.44 -51.33 -4.14
N THR A 45 0.20 -51.33 -2.97
CA THR A 45 0.05 -50.26 -1.98
C THR A 45 0.57 -48.93 -2.51
N ASN A 46 1.75 -48.93 -3.15
CA ASN A 46 2.36 -47.71 -3.69
C ASN A 46 1.58 -47.15 -4.88
N VAL A 47 1.08 -48.01 -5.79
CA VAL A 47 0.21 -47.59 -6.89
C VAL A 47 -1.11 -47.00 -6.35
N THR A 48 -1.69 -47.60 -5.31
CA THR A 48 -2.91 -47.08 -4.67
C THR A 48 -2.66 -45.70 -4.05
N SER A 49 -1.52 -45.50 -3.39
CA SER A 49 -1.11 -44.20 -2.83
C SER A 49 -0.87 -43.15 -3.92
N LEU A 50 -0.31 -43.54 -5.07
CA LEU A 50 -0.17 -42.66 -6.23
C LEU A 50 -1.54 -42.23 -6.78
N LEU A 51 -2.49 -43.16 -6.93
CA LEU A 51 -3.85 -42.83 -7.37
C LEU A 51 -4.54 -41.85 -6.41
N LYS A 52 -4.41 -42.06 -5.09
CA LYS A 52 -4.92 -41.11 -4.08
C LYS A 52 -4.25 -39.74 -4.21
N THR A 53 -2.95 -39.71 -4.45
CA THR A 53 -2.17 -38.48 -4.66
C THR A 53 -2.65 -37.73 -5.90
N VAL A 54 -2.82 -38.42 -7.03
CA VAL A 54 -3.34 -37.82 -8.28
C VAL A 54 -4.72 -37.24 -8.07
N LYS A 55 -5.64 -38.00 -7.45
CA LYS A 55 -6.99 -37.53 -7.14
C LYS A 55 -6.98 -36.29 -6.24
N ALA A 56 -6.13 -36.28 -5.20
CA ALA A 56 -6.01 -35.12 -4.32
C ALA A 56 -5.49 -33.87 -5.07
N VAL A 57 -4.53 -34.03 -5.99
CA VAL A 57 -4.05 -32.92 -6.83
C VAL A 57 -5.14 -32.42 -7.79
N GLU A 58 -5.92 -33.32 -8.38
CA GLU A 58 -7.04 -32.96 -9.27
C GLU A 58 -8.15 -32.21 -8.50
N ASP A 59 -8.51 -32.70 -7.31
CA ASP A 59 -9.50 -32.05 -6.45
C ASP A 59 -9.08 -30.63 -6.06
N GLU A 60 -7.80 -30.44 -5.74
CA GLU A 60 -7.23 -29.13 -5.41
C GLU A 60 -7.23 -28.19 -6.62
N HIS A 61 -6.90 -28.71 -7.82
CA HIS A 61 -6.87 -27.92 -9.05
C HIS A 61 -8.26 -27.54 -9.58
N THR A 62 -9.32 -28.24 -9.15
CA THR A 62 -10.71 -27.99 -9.58
C THR A 62 -11.57 -27.32 -8.52
N ARG A 63 -11.04 -27.08 -7.31
CA ARG A 63 -11.80 -26.56 -6.17
C ARG A 63 -12.40 -25.17 -6.42
N GLY A 64 -11.59 -24.24 -6.92
CA GLY A 64 -12.04 -22.89 -7.27
C GLY A 64 -12.97 -22.88 -8.47
N THR A 65 -12.71 -23.72 -9.48
CA THR A 65 -13.61 -23.91 -10.63
C THR A 65 -15.02 -24.31 -10.18
N ARG A 66 -15.15 -25.33 -9.32
CA ARG A 66 -16.45 -25.79 -8.78
C ARG A 66 -17.15 -24.70 -7.96
N ALA A 67 -16.42 -23.98 -7.12
CA ALA A 67 -16.96 -22.89 -6.32
C ALA A 67 -17.50 -21.74 -7.20
N LEU A 68 -16.79 -21.45 -8.29
CA LEU A 68 -17.16 -20.42 -9.26
C LEU A 68 -18.41 -20.83 -10.06
N GLU A 69 -18.48 -22.06 -10.57
CA GLU A 69 -19.65 -22.62 -11.26
C GLU A 69 -20.90 -22.58 -10.39
N SER A 70 -20.79 -23.06 -9.14
CA SER A 70 -21.87 -22.99 -8.16
C SER A 70 -22.35 -21.55 -7.95
N THR A 71 -21.42 -20.60 -7.87
CA THR A 71 -21.76 -19.18 -7.68
C THR A 71 -22.45 -18.56 -8.89
N ILE A 72 -22.01 -18.88 -10.11
CA ILE A 72 -22.63 -18.42 -11.35
C ILE A 72 -24.08 -18.89 -11.45
N GLU A 73 -24.37 -20.13 -11.02
CA GLU A 73 -25.72 -20.68 -11.01
C GLU A 73 -26.60 -20.01 -9.95
N VAL A 74 -26.09 -19.83 -8.72
CA VAL A 74 -26.81 -19.14 -7.64
C VAL A 74 -27.18 -17.71 -8.05
N ILE A 75 -26.22 -16.93 -8.58
CA ILE A 75 -26.50 -15.58 -9.07
C ILE A 75 -27.54 -15.63 -10.20
N GLY A 76 -27.46 -16.62 -11.09
CA GLY A 76 -28.47 -16.82 -12.14
C GLY A 76 -29.88 -17.06 -11.59
N GLN A 77 -30.00 -17.82 -10.50
CA GLN A 77 -31.27 -18.07 -9.81
C GLN A 77 -31.81 -16.80 -9.14
N GLU A 78 -30.97 -16.02 -8.46
CA GLU A 78 -31.38 -14.78 -7.80
C GLU A 78 -31.82 -13.70 -8.80
N ILE A 79 -31.15 -13.60 -9.94
CA ILE A 79 -31.54 -12.71 -11.04
C ILE A 79 -32.93 -13.09 -11.57
N ARG A 80 -33.20 -14.38 -11.81
CA ARG A 80 -34.54 -14.84 -12.24
C ARG A 80 -35.59 -14.54 -11.19
N ALA A 81 -35.26 -14.71 -9.92
CA ALA A 81 -36.16 -14.38 -8.83
C ALA A 81 -36.44 -12.87 -8.74
N LEU A 82 -35.55 -11.98 -9.24
CA LEU A 82 -35.76 -10.53 -9.22
C LEU A 82 -36.91 -10.11 -10.13
N SER A 83 -37.07 -10.83 -11.24
CA SER A 83 -38.15 -10.64 -12.21
C SER A 83 -39.46 -11.33 -11.80
N SER A 84 -39.49 -12.06 -10.68
CA SER A 84 -40.69 -12.72 -10.18
C SER A 84 -41.64 -11.72 -9.53
N THR A 85 -42.94 -11.86 -9.77
CA THR A 85 -44.02 -11.06 -9.17
C THR A 85 -44.31 -11.44 -7.70
N GLU A 86 -43.55 -12.36 -7.11
CA GLU A 86 -43.72 -12.75 -5.71
C GLU A 86 -43.49 -11.55 -4.77
N THR A 87 -44.47 -11.28 -3.90
CA THR A 87 -44.40 -10.21 -2.91
C THR A 87 -43.29 -10.47 -1.91
N PHE A 88 -42.14 -9.80 -2.10
CA PHE A 88 -41.05 -9.81 -1.15
C PHE A 88 -41.43 -8.91 0.03
N LYS A 89 -41.54 -9.47 1.24
CA LYS A 89 -42.00 -8.71 2.43
C LYS A 89 -40.89 -7.88 3.09
N SER A 90 -39.64 -8.03 2.67
CA SER A 90 -38.54 -7.24 3.21
C SER A 90 -38.64 -5.80 2.70
N THR A 91 -38.41 -4.84 3.58
CA THR A 91 -38.24 -3.42 3.24
C THR A 91 -36.78 -3.05 3.46
N ALA A 92 -36.20 -2.27 2.56
CA ALA A 92 -34.86 -1.73 2.70
C ALA A 92 -34.90 -0.21 2.58
N THR A 93 -33.91 0.43 3.19
CA THR A 93 -33.70 1.88 3.16
C THR A 93 -32.88 2.26 1.94
N VAL A 94 -33.11 3.48 1.45
CA VAL A 94 -32.43 3.99 0.26
C VAL A 94 -30.92 4.20 0.54
N GLU A 95 -30.52 4.38 1.79
CA GLU A 95 -29.11 4.34 2.25
C GLU A 95 -28.45 2.98 2.03
N GLU A 96 -29.20 1.88 2.19
CA GLU A 96 -28.67 0.53 1.98
C GLU A 96 -28.33 0.28 0.50
N LEU A 97 -29.03 0.93 -0.45
CA LEU A 97 -28.68 0.88 -1.88
C LEU A 97 -27.27 1.43 -2.14
N ILE A 98 -26.90 2.51 -1.45
CA ILE A 98 -25.56 3.10 -1.58
C ILE A 98 -24.55 2.20 -0.91
N ARG A 99 -24.86 1.73 0.29
CA ARG A 99 -23.96 0.86 1.07
C ARG A 99 -23.63 -0.43 0.32
N CYS A 100 -24.59 -1.02 -0.41
CA CYS A 100 -24.34 -2.25 -1.16
C CYS A 100 -23.49 -2.05 -2.43
N THR A 101 -23.28 -0.81 -2.89
CA THR A 101 -22.42 -0.55 -4.07
C THR A 101 -20.93 -0.83 -3.83
N LYS A 102 -20.42 -0.53 -2.64
CA LYS A 102 -19.00 -0.69 -2.30
C LYS A 102 -18.54 -2.16 -2.32
N PRO A 103 -19.26 -3.11 -1.67
CA PRO A 103 -18.95 -4.53 -1.77
C PRO A 103 -18.91 -5.05 -3.21
N ILE A 104 -19.78 -4.53 -4.09
CA ILE A 104 -19.80 -4.91 -5.52
C ILE A 104 -18.49 -4.50 -6.18
N THR A 105 -18.06 -3.24 -6.02
CA THR A 105 -16.81 -2.81 -6.66
C THR A 105 -15.59 -3.60 -6.16
N MET A 106 -15.53 -3.90 -4.85
CA MET A 106 -14.47 -4.74 -4.28
C MET A 106 -14.50 -6.16 -4.85
N ALA A 107 -15.69 -6.76 -4.94
CA ALA A 107 -15.86 -8.10 -5.49
C ALA A 107 -15.49 -8.16 -6.98
N THR A 108 -15.84 -7.13 -7.76
CA THR A 108 -15.46 -6.97 -9.17
C THR A 108 -13.94 -6.93 -9.33
N ALA A 109 -13.24 -6.09 -8.55
CA ALA A 109 -11.79 -6.00 -8.59
C ALA A 109 -11.13 -7.35 -8.24
N LYS A 110 -11.68 -8.06 -7.24
CA LYS A 110 -11.19 -9.38 -6.84
C LYS A 110 -11.41 -10.43 -7.93
N ALA A 111 -12.55 -10.41 -8.62
CA ALA A 111 -12.84 -11.30 -9.74
C ALA A 111 -11.89 -11.06 -10.93
N VAL A 112 -11.61 -9.79 -11.27
CA VAL A 112 -10.61 -9.45 -12.30
C VAL A 112 -9.23 -9.95 -11.91
N SER A 113 -8.81 -9.72 -10.65
CA SER A 113 -7.53 -10.22 -10.13
C SER A 113 -7.44 -11.75 -10.19
N ALA A 114 -8.51 -12.46 -9.85
CA ALA A 114 -8.57 -13.92 -9.89
C ALA A 114 -8.46 -14.45 -11.33
N GLY A 115 -9.14 -13.81 -12.30
CA GLY A 115 -8.99 -14.14 -13.71
C GLY A 115 -7.58 -13.91 -14.25
N ASN A 116 -6.88 -12.88 -13.76
CA ASN A 116 -5.50 -12.62 -14.14
C ASN A 116 -4.50 -13.59 -13.51
N SER A 117 -4.70 -13.96 -12.24
CA SER A 117 -3.79 -14.84 -11.50
C SER A 117 -3.97 -16.31 -11.85
N GLY A 118 -5.20 -16.75 -12.15
CA GLY A 118 -5.55 -18.14 -12.38
C GLY A 118 -5.38 -19.04 -11.15
N LYS A 119 -5.13 -18.47 -9.96
CA LYS A 119 -4.90 -19.23 -8.72
C LYS A 119 -6.24 -19.65 -8.13
N GLN A 120 -6.37 -20.94 -7.78
CA GLN A 120 -7.61 -21.51 -7.23
C GLN A 120 -8.08 -20.76 -5.97
N GLU A 121 -7.17 -20.37 -5.07
CA GLU A 121 -7.52 -19.57 -3.87
C GLU A 121 -8.13 -18.22 -4.20
N ASP A 122 -7.55 -17.48 -5.16
CA ASP A 122 -8.08 -16.18 -5.57
C ASP A 122 -9.48 -16.32 -6.17
N VAL A 123 -9.72 -17.41 -6.91
CA VAL A 123 -11.01 -17.74 -7.53
C VAL A 123 -12.07 -18.06 -6.49
N ILE A 124 -11.72 -18.83 -5.45
CA ILE A 124 -12.63 -19.12 -4.33
C ILE A 124 -13.04 -17.83 -3.62
N VAL A 125 -12.07 -16.95 -3.33
CA VAL A 125 -12.35 -15.67 -2.67
C VAL A 125 -13.25 -14.80 -3.56
N ALA A 126 -12.94 -14.67 -4.85
CA ALA A 126 -13.77 -13.92 -5.80
C ALA A 126 -15.20 -14.46 -5.91
N ALA A 127 -15.37 -15.79 -5.96
CA ALA A 127 -16.67 -16.43 -6.00
C ALA A 127 -17.49 -16.13 -4.74
N ASN A 128 -16.91 -16.30 -3.55
CA ASN A 128 -17.60 -16.06 -2.29
C ASN A 128 -17.96 -14.58 -2.08
N MET A 129 -17.02 -13.67 -2.37
CA MET A 129 -17.28 -12.23 -2.29
C MET A 129 -18.36 -11.80 -3.29
N GLY A 130 -18.30 -12.31 -4.52
CA GLY A 130 -19.28 -12.02 -5.56
C GLY A 130 -20.67 -12.51 -5.22
N ARG A 131 -20.78 -13.75 -4.72
CA ARG A 131 -22.07 -14.32 -4.29
C ARG A 131 -22.74 -13.43 -3.25
N LYS A 132 -21.99 -13.07 -2.19
CA LYS A 132 -22.53 -12.24 -1.11
C LYS A 132 -22.92 -10.85 -1.61
N ALA A 133 -22.05 -10.18 -2.35
CA ALA A 133 -22.29 -8.82 -2.84
C ALA A 133 -23.53 -8.73 -3.75
N ILE A 134 -23.73 -9.71 -4.65
CA ILE A 134 -24.89 -9.74 -5.55
C ILE A 134 -26.17 -10.13 -4.82
N SER A 135 -26.11 -11.09 -3.90
CA SER A 135 -27.27 -11.49 -3.09
C SER A 135 -27.78 -10.33 -2.22
N ASP A 136 -26.86 -9.64 -1.55
CA ASP A 136 -27.16 -8.45 -0.75
C ASP A 136 -27.76 -7.34 -1.64
N LEU A 137 -27.16 -7.06 -2.80
CA LEU A 137 -27.67 -6.07 -3.77
C LEU A 137 -29.11 -6.38 -4.18
N LEU A 138 -29.38 -7.60 -4.64
CA LEU A 138 -30.70 -7.97 -5.16
C LEU A 138 -31.77 -7.93 -4.08
N THR A 139 -31.41 -8.32 -2.86
CA THR A 139 -32.28 -8.20 -1.68
C THR A 139 -32.61 -6.74 -1.36
N VAL A 140 -31.61 -5.86 -1.37
CA VAL A 140 -31.78 -4.43 -1.10
C VAL A 140 -32.57 -3.73 -2.22
N CYS A 141 -32.30 -4.04 -3.50
CA CYS A 141 -33.06 -3.52 -4.63
C CYS A 141 -34.55 -3.86 -4.53
N ARG A 142 -34.89 -5.12 -4.20
CA ARG A 142 -36.29 -5.49 -3.93
C ARG A 142 -36.86 -4.78 -2.73
N GLY A 143 -36.11 -4.76 -1.62
CA GLY A 143 -36.57 -4.13 -0.39
C GLY A 143 -36.87 -2.64 -0.54
N CYS A 144 -36.04 -1.91 -1.30
CA CYS A 144 -36.24 -0.50 -1.61
C CYS A 144 -37.37 -0.30 -2.61
N SER A 145 -37.52 -1.20 -3.59
CA SER A 145 -38.62 -1.13 -4.56
C SER A 145 -40.00 -1.09 -3.87
N ASN A 146 -40.14 -1.71 -2.69
CA ASN A 146 -41.36 -1.69 -1.90
C ASN A 146 -41.63 -0.36 -1.18
N THR A 147 -40.59 0.44 -0.91
CA THR A 147 -40.69 1.72 -0.19
C THR A 147 -40.76 2.92 -1.13
N ILE A 148 -40.34 2.75 -2.40
CA ILE A 148 -40.41 3.79 -3.42
C ILE A 148 -41.85 3.95 -3.93
N GLU A 149 -42.44 5.12 -3.71
CA GLU A 149 -43.79 5.46 -4.16
C GLU A 149 -43.89 5.63 -5.68
N ASN A 150 -42.86 6.22 -6.29
CA ASN A 150 -42.82 6.48 -7.73
C ASN A 150 -42.54 5.20 -8.53
N ALA A 151 -43.50 4.81 -9.37
CA ALA A 151 -43.41 3.58 -10.17
C ALA A 151 -42.23 3.57 -11.15
N ASP A 152 -41.86 4.71 -11.75
CA ASP A 152 -40.71 4.82 -12.66
C ASP A 152 -39.39 4.60 -11.92
N LEU A 153 -39.22 5.26 -10.77
CA LEU A 153 -38.02 5.09 -9.93
C LEU A 153 -37.90 3.66 -9.41
N ARG A 154 -39.03 3.04 -9.07
CA ARG A 154 -39.09 1.64 -8.64
C ARG A 154 -38.58 0.70 -9.74
N GLU A 155 -39.06 0.86 -10.97
CA GLU A 155 -38.61 0.07 -12.11
C GLU A 155 -37.13 0.30 -12.41
N ARG A 156 -36.68 1.56 -12.41
CA ARG A 156 -35.27 1.92 -12.62
C ARG A 156 -34.34 1.34 -11.55
N THR A 157 -34.73 1.30 -10.28
CA THR A 157 -33.94 0.66 -9.20
C THR A 157 -33.80 -0.84 -9.44
N LEU A 158 -34.88 -1.53 -9.80
CA LEU A 158 -34.85 -2.96 -10.10
C LEU A 158 -34.02 -3.25 -11.36
N GLN A 159 -34.16 -2.43 -12.40
CA GLN A 159 -33.41 -2.56 -13.65
C GLN A 159 -31.91 -2.34 -13.44
N ALA A 160 -31.52 -1.36 -12.63
CA ALA A 160 -30.11 -1.14 -12.29
C ALA A 160 -29.52 -2.34 -11.53
N GLY A 161 -30.23 -2.87 -10.53
CA GLY A 161 -29.82 -4.10 -9.83
C GLY A 161 -29.70 -5.32 -10.74
N TYR A 162 -30.62 -5.46 -11.70
CA TYR A 162 -30.57 -6.49 -12.73
C TYR A 162 -29.33 -6.36 -13.63
N ASN A 163 -29.07 -5.15 -14.15
CA ASN A 163 -27.95 -4.87 -15.05
C ASN A 163 -26.60 -5.17 -14.38
N ILE A 164 -26.42 -4.71 -13.13
CA ILE A 164 -25.21 -5.00 -12.34
C ILE A 164 -25.02 -6.51 -12.17
N SER A 165 -26.08 -7.22 -11.77
CA SER A 165 -26.00 -8.65 -11.47
C SER A 165 -25.73 -9.49 -12.72
N GLN A 166 -26.33 -9.13 -13.85
CA GLN A 166 -26.09 -9.81 -15.13
C GLN A 166 -24.66 -9.60 -15.63
N GLU A 167 -24.16 -8.38 -15.59
CA GLU A 167 -22.80 -8.09 -16.04
C GLU A 167 -21.76 -8.69 -15.08
N TYR A 168 -22.05 -8.74 -13.77
CA TYR A 168 -21.23 -9.46 -12.79
C TYR A 168 -21.22 -10.98 -13.04
N ARG A 169 -22.38 -11.58 -13.37
CA ARG A 169 -22.44 -12.99 -13.75
C ARG A 169 -21.59 -13.29 -14.99
N LYS A 170 -21.63 -12.42 -15.99
CA LYS A 170 -20.80 -12.51 -17.20
C LYS A 170 -19.29 -12.37 -16.89
N LEU A 171 -18.93 -11.53 -15.92
CA LEU A 171 -17.56 -11.44 -15.41
C LEU A 171 -17.09 -12.80 -14.87
N LEU A 172 -17.87 -13.43 -13.99
CA LEU A 172 -17.52 -14.73 -13.42
C LEU A 172 -17.45 -15.83 -14.48
N GLN A 173 -18.34 -15.82 -15.48
CA GLN A 173 -18.28 -16.75 -16.61
C GLN A 173 -17.01 -16.58 -17.45
N THR A 174 -16.54 -15.34 -17.61
CA THR A 174 -15.28 -15.04 -18.32
C THR A 174 -14.08 -15.50 -17.49
N VAL A 175 -14.10 -15.30 -16.17
CA VAL A 175 -13.09 -15.84 -15.25
C VAL A 175 -13.04 -17.37 -15.35
N LEU A 176 -14.20 -18.03 -15.34
CA LEU A 176 -14.31 -19.48 -15.49
C LEU A 176 -13.69 -19.95 -16.82
N PHE A 177 -14.02 -19.28 -17.94
CA PHE A 177 -13.45 -19.59 -19.24
C PHE A 177 -11.92 -19.49 -19.26
N ILE A 178 -11.36 -18.44 -18.65
CA ILE A 178 -9.90 -18.23 -18.57
C ILE A 178 -9.22 -19.36 -17.78
N ILE A 179 -9.80 -19.78 -16.66
CA ILE A 179 -9.24 -20.83 -15.80
C ILE A 179 -9.36 -22.20 -16.48
N SER A 180 -10.47 -22.48 -17.17
CA SER A 180 -10.67 -23.74 -17.89
C SER A 180 -9.83 -23.84 -19.17
N LYS A 181 -9.50 -22.72 -19.82
CA LYS A 181 -8.77 -22.68 -21.10
C LYS A 181 -7.65 -21.63 -21.09
N PRO A 182 -6.59 -21.81 -20.29
CA PRO A 182 -5.53 -20.81 -20.13
C PRO A 182 -4.80 -20.47 -21.44
N ASN A 183 -4.69 -21.42 -22.37
CA ASN A 183 -3.99 -21.26 -23.65
C ASN A 183 -4.74 -20.41 -24.70
N LEU A 184 -6.04 -20.14 -24.49
CA LEU A 184 -6.89 -19.37 -25.41
C LEU A 184 -7.34 -18.02 -24.78
N SER A 185 -6.65 -17.56 -23.73
CA SER A 185 -7.19 -16.56 -22.80
C SER A 185 -6.74 -15.12 -23.00
N SER A 186 -5.83 -14.80 -23.95
CA SER A 186 -5.27 -13.44 -24.08
C SER A 186 -6.34 -12.37 -24.31
N ASP A 187 -7.25 -12.62 -25.25
CA ASP A 187 -8.33 -11.69 -25.59
C ASP A 187 -9.40 -11.64 -24.47
N SER A 188 -9.63 -12.77 -23.81
CA SER A 188 -10.55 -12.88 -22.68
C SER A 188 -10.07 -12.09 -21.45
N LYS A 189 -8.76 -11.95 -21.23
CA LYS A 189 -8.21 -11.11 -20.16
C LYS A 189 -8.49 -9.62 -20.38
N HIS A 190 -8.45 -9.15 -21.63
CA HIS A 190 -8.88 -7.78 -21.96
C HIS A 190 -10.37 -7.58 -21.71
N MET A 191 -11.20 -8.59 -22.00
CA MET A 191 -12.64 -8.53 -21.71
C MET A 191 -12.96 -8.35 -20.23
N LEU A 192 -12.15 -8.89 -19.30
CA LEU A 192 -12.35 -8.69 -17.85
C LEU A 192 -12.37 -7.20 -17.48
N GLN A 193 -11.49 -6.39 -18.06
CA GLN A 193 -11.41 -4.95 -17.80
C GLN A 193 -12.61 -4.20 -18.38
N THR A 194 -13.06 -4.59 -19.58
CA THR A 194 -14.25 -4.02 -20.22
C THR A 194 -15.51 -4.29 -19.39
N ILE A 195 -15.70 -5.54 -18.96
CA ILE A 195 -16.83 -5.94 -18.12
C ILE A 195 -16.79 -5.22 -16.76
N SER A 196 -15.60 -5.13 -16.14
CA SER A 196 -15.40 -4.37 -14.89
C SER A 196 -15.83 -2.91 -15.01
N ARG A 197 -15.46 -2.24 -16.11
CA ARG A 197 -15.87 -0.84 -16.38
C ARG A 197 -17.38 -0.71 -16.59
N MET A 198 -18.00 -1.66 -17.28
CA MET A 198 -19.47 -1.69 -17.42
C MET A 198 -20.18 -1.85 -16.08
N ILE A 199 -19.68 -2.72 -15.20
CA ILE A 199 -20.24 -2.86 -13.84
C ILE A 199 -20.15 -1.53 -13.09
N ALA A 200 -19.01 -0.83 -13.15
CA ALA A 200 -18.85 0.47 -12.51
C ALA A 200 -19.84 1.52 -13.05
N GLN A 201 -20.12 1.50 -14.36
CA GLN A 201 -21.12 2.37 -14.99
C GLN A 201 -22.52 2.10 -14.44
N TYR A 202 -22.94 0.83 -14.36
CA TYR A 202 -24.25 0.47 -13.81
C TYR A 202 -24.37 0.75 -12.31
N VAL A 203 -23.28 0.60 -11.54
CA VAL A 203 -23.22 1.02 -10.14
C VAL A 203 -23.44 2.53 -9.99
N THR A 204 -22.84 3.32 -10.88
CA THR A 204 -23.03 4.78 -10.90
C THR A 204 -24.47 5.15 -11.25
N GLU A 205 -25.08 4.44 -12.21
CA GLU A 205 -26.50 4.60 -12.54
C GLU A 205 -27.41 4.28 -11.35
N LEU A 206 -27.15 3.20 -10.61
CA LEU A 206 -27.90 2.84 -9.41
C LEU A 206 -27.86 3.96 -8.36
N ILE A 207 -26.69 4.58 -8.17
CA ILE A 207 -26.54 5.71 -7.25
C ILE A 207 -27.33 6.92 -7.73
N SER A 208 -27.27 7.24 -9.03
CA SER A 208 -28.05 8.35 -9.59
C SER A 208 -29.56 8.15 -9.39
N VAL A 209 -30.07 6.92 -9.55
CA VAL A 209 -31.47 6.59 -9.25
C VAL A 209 -31.76 6.80 -7.76
N THR A 210 -30.86 6.34 -6.90
CA THR A 210 -30.96 6.48 -5.44
C THR A 210 -31.02 7.95 -4.99
N GLU A 211 -30.20 8.81 -5.59
CA GLU A 211 -30.20 10.25 -5.32
C GLU A 211 -31.51 10.91 -5.76
N THR A 212 -32.04 10.48 -6.92
CA THR A 212 -33.33 10.97 -7.42
C THR A 212 -34.48 10.61 -6.47
N ILE A 213 -34.42 9.44 -5.82
CA ILE A 213 -35.42 9.00 -4.84
C ILE A 213 -35.44 9.91 -3.60
N LYS A 214 -34.28 10.38 -3.13
CA LYS A 214 -34.18 11.20 -1.92
C LYS A 214 -34.33 12.70 -2.14
N GLY A 215 -34.16 13.16 -3.38
CA GLY A 215 -34.15 14.57 -3.72
C GLY A 215 -32.79 15.25 -3.49
N ASN A 216 -32.64 16.42 -4.10
CA ASN A 216 -31.35 17.13 -4.19
C ASN A 216 -30.77 17.60 -2.84
N ASP A 217 -31.58 17.66 -1.79
CA ASP A 217 -31.17 18.11 -0.45
C ASP A 217 -30.53 17.00 0.39
N TRP A 218 -30.62 15.74 -0.06
CA TRP A 218 -30.04 14.63 0.70
C TRP A 218 -28.53 14.54 0.50
N VAL A 219 -27.80 14.45 1.61
CA VAL A 219 -26.35 14.35 1.68
C VAL A 219 -25.97 13.01 2.29
N SER A 220 -25.15 12.21 1.61
CA SER A 220 -24.67 10.93 2.14
C SER A 220 -23.66 11.16 3.27
N PRO A 221 -23.87 10.58 4.47
CA PRO A 221 -22.84 10.58 5.51
C PRO A 221 -21.56 9.84 5.10
N GLU A 222 -21.63 8.98 4.09
CA GLU A 222 -20.50 8.21 3.54
C GLU A 222 -19.87 8.88 2.29
N ASP A 223 -20.25 10.12 1.97
CA ASP A 223 -19.69 10.88 0.84
C ASP A 223 -18.20 11.19 1.08
N PRO A 224 -17.26 10.66 0.25
CA PRO A 224 -15.84 10.88 0.42
C PRO A 224 -15.44 12.35 0.40
N THR A 225 -16.18 13.19 -0.34
CA THR A 225 -15.94 14.64 -0.41
C THR A 225 -16.15 15.29 0.96
N ILE A 226 -17.25 14.94 1.63
CA ILE A 226 -17.66 15.52 2.91
C ILE A 226 -16.82 14.97 4.04
N ILE A 227 -16.51 13.66 4.00
CA ILE A 227 -15.58 13.06 4.95
C ILE A 227 -14.23 13.75 4.84
N ALA A 228 -13.72 13.97 3.61
CA ALA A 228 -12.46 14.67 3.42
C ALA A 228 -12.51 16.10 3.95
N GLU A 229 -13.56 16.86 3.63
CA GLU A 229 -13.70 18.22 4.13
C GLU A 229 -13.76 18.30 5.67
N ASN A 230 -14.56 17.46 6.31
CA ASN A 230 -14.68 17.39 7.76
C ASN A 230 -13.37 16.95 8.43
N GLU A 231 -12.67 15.96 7.87
CA GLU A 231 -11.39 15.47 8.39
C GLU A 231 -10.28 16.51 8.22
N LEU A 232 -10.25 17.27 7.11
CA LEU A 232 -9.29 18.35 6.91
C LEU A 232 -9.55 19.49 7.90
N LEU A 233 -10.80 19.91 8.08
CA LEU A 233 -11.14 20.97 9.03
C LEU A 233 -10.86 20.52 10.47
N GLY A 234 -11.23 19.29 10.84
CA GLY A 234 -10.92 18.71 12.15
C GLY A 234 -9.41 18.59 12.41
N ALA A 235 -8.62 18.22 11.39
CA ALA A 235 -7.16 18.20 11.48
C ALA A 235 -6.59 19.62 11.73
N ALA A 236 -7.11 20.63 11.03
CA ALA A 236 -6.68 22.01 11.24
C ALA A 236 -7.06 22.55 12.63
N GLU A 237 -8.26 22.24 13.13
CA GLU A 237 -8.70 22.59 14.49
C GLU A 237 -7.85 21.89 15.56
N SER A 238 -7.51 20.62 15.34
CA SER A 238 -6.63 19.84 16.22
C SER A 238 -5.22 20.45 16.30
N ILE A 239 -4.70 20.92 15.16
CA ILE A 239 -3.42 21.66 15.11
C ILE A 239 -3.54 23.01 15.83
N ASP A 240 -4.62 23.77 15.62
CA ASP A 240 -4.84 25.06 16.30
C ASP A 240 -4.92 24.88 17.83
N ALA A 241 -5.55 23.80 18.30
CA ALA A 241 -5.59 23.45 19.72
C ALA A 241 -4.18 23.12 20.28
N ALA A 242 -3.36 22.38 19.52
CA ALA A 242 -1.97 22.10 19.89
C ALA A 242 -1.13 23.39 19.97
N ALA A 243 -1.30 24.29 19.01
CA ALA A 243 -0.64 25.60 18.98
C ALA A 243 -1.03 26.46 20.19
N LYS A 244 -2.33 26.48 20.57
CA LYS A 244 -2.81 27.18 21.77
C LYS A 244 -2.23 26.59 23.05
N LYS A 245 -2.15 25.25 23.16
CA LYS A 245 -1.49 24.58 24.28
C LYS A 245 -0.03 25.01 24.37
N LEU A 246 0.68 25.07 23.25
CA LEU A 246 2.06 25.55 23.17
C LEU A 246 2.23 27.00 23.64
N ALA A 247 1.28 27.88 23.32
CA ALA A 247 1.29 29.28 23.75
C ALA A 247 1.04 29.48 25.25
N SER A 248 0.39 28.53 25.93
CA SER A 248 0.16 28.58 27.38
C SER A 248 1.36 28.12 28.22
N LEU A 249 2.39 27.55 27.59
CA LEU A 249 3.57 27.04 28.28
C LEU A 249 4.56 28.16 28.55
N ARG A 250 5.09 28.21 29.78
CA ARG A 250 6.16 29.12 30.16
C ARG A 250 7.53 28.42 30.04
N PRO A 251 8.57 29.10 29.53
CA PRO A 251 9.94 28.63 29.60
C PRO A 251 10.39 28.30 31.04
N ARG A 252 11.37 27.41 31.21
CA ARG A 252 11.94 27.09 32.53
C ARG A 252 12.52 28.35 33.19
N LYS A 253 12.13 28.62 34.44
CA LYS A 253 12.86 29.56 35.31
C LYS A 253 14.17 28.91 35.76
N SER A 254 15.28 29.21 35.10
CA SER A 254 16.61 28.87 35.62
C SER A 254 16.93 29.70 36.87
N VAL A 255 17.45 29.03 37.91
CA VAL A 255 17.77 29.62 39.23
C VAL A 255 19.13 30.34 39.23
N ASN A 256 19.95 30.16 38.19
CA ASN A 256 21.26 30.79 38.04
C ASN A 256 21.21 31.99 37.09
N VAL A 257 21.37 33.20 37.64
CA VAL A 257 21.21 34.49 36.96
C VAL A 257 22.18 34.70 35.78
N GLU A 258 23.39 34.11 35.81
CA GLU A 258 24.40 34.30 34.74
C GLU A 258 24.29 33.31 33.56
N ALA A 259 23.74 32.11 33.79
CA ALA A 259 23.43 31.15 32.73
C ALA A 259 21.98 31.27 32.23
N ALA A 260 21.16 32.04 32.95
CA ALA A 260 19.77 32.30 32.61
C ALA A 260 19.65 33.07 31.29
N ASP A 261 20.29 34.22 31.15
CA ASP A 261 20.01 35.12 30.01
C ASP A 261 20.19 34.46 28.63
N ALA A 262 21.15 33.53 28.47
CA ALA A 262 21.34 32.80 27.22
C ALA A 262 20.35 31.63 27.02
N SER A 263 20.00 30.90 28.08
CA SER A 263 19.09 29.74 28.03
C SER A 263 17.64 30.17 27.79
N TRP A 264 17.22 31.31 28.35
CA TRP A 264 15.87 31.85 28.16
C TRP A 264 15.59 32.27 26.72
N ASN A 265 16.58 32.86 26.05
CA ASN A 265 16.45 33.28 24.65
C ASN A 265 16.29 32.08 23.71
N PHE A 266 16.97 30.96 23.97
CA PHE A 266 16.84 29.76 23.14
C PHE A 266 15.47 29.09 23.29
N ASP A 267 15.01 28.87 24.53
CA ASP A 267 13.70 28.25 24.79
C ASP A 267 12.55 29.07 24.17
N GLU A 268 12.65 30.41 24.22
CA GLU A 268 11.68 31.32 23.59
C GLU A 268 11.73 31.24 22.06
N VAL A 269 12.92 31.23 21.46
CA VAL A 269 13.09 31.07 20.00
C VAL A 269 12.53 29.73 19.50
N ILE A 270 12.75 28.62 20.23
CA ILE A 270 12.19 27.31 19.88
C ILE A 270 10.67 27.30 19.99
N LEU A 271 10.11 27.86 21.05
CA LEU A 271 8.66 27.95 21.23
C LEU A 271 8.02 28.80 20.12
N GLU A 272 8.58 29.95 19.78
CA GLU A 272 8.07 30.80 18.71
C GLU A 272 8.18 30.12 17.34
N ALA A 273 9.29 29.41 17.07
CA ALA A 273 9.44 28.65 15.84
C ALA A 273 8.44 27.49 15.74
N ALA A 274 8.20 26.76 16.83
CA ALA A 274 7.20 25.69 16.88
C ALA A 274 5.75 26.22 16.75
N LYS A 275 5.43 27.39 17.34
CA LYS A 275 4.15 28.08 17.13
C LYS A 275 3.97 28.50 15.67
N SER A 276 5.02 29.03 15.06
CA SER A 276 5.03 29.44 13.64
C SER A 276 4.78 28.24 12.72
N ILE A 277 5.42 27.09 13.00
CA ILE A 277 5.16 25.85 12.25
C ILE A 277 3.71 25.40 12.41
N ALA A 278 3.19 25.35 13.63
CA ALA A 278 1.81 24.92 13.88
C ALA A 278 0.77 25.85 13.21
N ALA A 279 0.99 27.16 13.24
CA ALA A 279 0.15 28.13 12.52
C ALA A 279 0.22 27.92 10.99
N ALA A 280 1.42 27.69 10.45
CA ALA A 280 1.63 27.45 9.03
C ALA A 280 1.00 26.12 8.58
N THR A 281 1.07 25.05 9.38
CA THR A 281 0.46 23.76 9.04
C THR A 281 -1.07 23.81 9.15
N SER A 282 -1.63 24.54 10.12
CA SER A 282 -3.08 24.83 10.17
C SER A 282 -3.55 25.57 8.91
N ALA A 283 -2.83 26.63 8.52
CA ALA A 283 -3.13 27.38 7.30
C ALA A 283 -3.00 26.51 6.03
N LEU A 284 -2.02 25.61 5.98
CA LEU A 284 -1.83 24.65 4.89
C LEU A 284 -3.04 23.71 4.76
N VAL A 285 -3.49 23.10 5.86
CA VAL A 285 -4.62 22.16 5.84
C VAL A 285 -5.92 22.89 5.45
N LYS A 286 -6.14 24.11 5.94
CA LYS A 286 -7.27 24.96 5.51
C LYS A 286 -7.20 25.31 4.01
N ALA A 287 -6.00 25.60 3.50
CA ALA A 287 -5.79 25.84 2.07
C ALA A 287 -6.03 24.57 1.24
N ALA A 288 -5.67 23.39 1.76
CA ALA A 288 -5.96 22.10 1.12
C ALA A 288 -7.46 21.82 1.04
N SER A 289 -8.22 22.13 2.09
CA SER A 289 -9.69 22.05 2.09
C SER A 289 -10.31 23.00 1.07
N ALA A 290 -9.82 24.25 0.99
CA ALA A 290 -10.28 25.20 -0.02
C ALA A 290 -9.95 24.74 -1.46
N ALA A 291 -8.77 24.15 -1.67
CA ALA A 291 -8.39 23.59 -2.97
C ALA A 291 -9.28 22.41 -3.35
N GLN A 292 -9.55 21.49 -2.42
CA GLN A 292 -10.50 20.39 -2.64
C GLN A 292 -11.87 20.92 -3.07
N ARG A 293 -12.42 21.92 -2.34
CA ARG A 293 -13.72 22.52 -2.64
C ARG A 293 -13.76 23.14 -4.05
N GLU A 294 -12.72 23.86 -4.44
CA GLU A 294 -12.61 24.43 -5.80
C GLU A 294 -12.59 23.35 -6.89
N LEU A 295 -11.97 22.19 -6.63
CA LEU A 295 -11.97 21.07 -7.59
C LEU A 295 -13.34 20.44 -7.78
N ILE A 296 -14.14 20.43 -6.73
CA ILE A 296 -15.53 19.97 -6.78
C ILE A 296 -16.39 20.99 -7.54
N ASP A 297 -16.27 22.27 -7.19
CA ASP A 297 -17.05 23.34 -7.82
C ASP A 297 -16.72 23.52 -9.32
N SER A 298 -15.46 23.28 -9.71
CA SER A 298 -15.02 23.30 -11.12
C SER A 298 -15.35 22.01 -11.88
N GLY A 299 -15.91 20.99 -11.22
CA GLY A 299 -16.26 19.70 -11.82
C GLY A 299 -15.05 18.82 -12.17
N LYS A 300 -13.84 19.16 -11.72
CA LYS A 300 -12.63 18.33 -11.91
C LYS A 300 -12.61 17.11 -10.98
N VAL A 301 -13.31 17.19 -9.86
CA VAL A 301 -13.59 16.10 -8.93
C VAL A 301 -15.10 15.96 -8.83
N SER A 302 -15.61 14.73 -8.95
CA SER A 302 -17.04 14.48 -8.78
C SER A 302 -17.52 14.99 -7.42
N ARG A 303 -18.67 15.65 -7.39
CA ARG A 303 -19.25 16.16 -6.14
C ARG A 303 -19.53 15.05 -5.13
N ARG A 304 -19.87 13.86 -5.63
CA ARG A 304 -20.19 12.66 -4.85
C ARG A 304 -19.49 11.47 -5.46
N PRO A 305 -18.17 11.34 -5.26
CA PRO A 305 -17.44 10.24 -5.86
C PRO A 305 -17.78 8.94 -5.13
N LEU A 306 -17.86 7.85 -5.88
CA LEU A 306 -17.86 6.51 -5.29
C LEU A 306 -16.56 6.30 -4.50
N THR A 307 -16.60 5.65 -3.33
CA THR A 307 -15.37 5.34 -2.56
C THR A 307 -14.35 4.55 -3.38
N SER A 308 -14.82 3.78 -4.35
CA SER A 308 -14.02 2.95 -5.25
C SER A 308 -13.59 3.65 -6.53
N SER A 309 -14.13 4.85 -6.82
CA SER A 309 -13.72 5.66 -7.97
C SER A 309 -12.36 6.31 -7.74
N ASP A 310 -11.72 6.74 -8.83
CA ASP A 310 -10.46 7.48 -8.79
C ASP A 310 -10.55 8.74 -7.90
N ASP A 311 -11.69 9.43 -7.93
CA ASP A 311 -11.94 10.62 -7.14
C ASP A 311 -12.17 10.30 -5.65
N GLY A 312 -12.77 9.15 -5.34
CA GLY A 312 -12.90 8.64 -3.98
C GLY A 312 -11.56 8.22 -3.39
N GLN A 313 -10.75 7.49 -4.17
CA GLN A 313 -9.38 7.12 -3.77
C GLN A 313 -8.49 8.35 -3.59
N TRP A 314 -8.64 9.35 -4.46
CA TRP A 314 -7.96 10.63 -4.31
C TRP A 314 -8.35 11.34 -3.01
N SER A 315 -9.65 11.36 -2.67
CA SER A 315 -10.17 11.95 -1.43
C SER A 315 -9.61 11.23 -0.18
N GLU A 316 -9.54 9.89 -0.20
CA GLU A 316 -8.88 9.10 0.86
C GLU A 316 -7.38 9.40 0.97
N GLY A 317 -6.70 9.54 -0.18
CA GLY A 317 -5.30 9.96 -0.25
C GLY A 317 -5.08 11.34 0.37
N LEU A 318 -6.01 12.27 0.16
CA LEU A 318 -5.99 13.60 0.76
C LEU A 318 -6.23 13.56 2.28
N ILE A 319 -7.22 12.80 2.75
CA ILE A 319 -7.50 12.58 4.18
C ILE A 319 -6.27 12.02 4.90
N SER A 320 -5.68 10.96 4.35
CA SER A 320 -4.53 10.29 4.96
C SER A 320 -3.32 11.21 5.10
N ALA A 321 -3.04 12.04 4.09
CA ALA A 321 -1.97 13.02 4.13
C ALA A 321 -2.24 14.13 5.16
N SER A 322 -3.49 14.62 5.25
CA SER A 322 -3.89 15.62 6.25
C SER A 322 -3.72 15.10 7.69
N ARG A 323 -4.19 13.87 7.96
CA ARG A 323 -4.00 13.20 9.27
C ARG A 323 -2.52 13.05 9.63
N LEU A 324 -1.68 12.73 8.65
CA LEU A 324 -0.24 12.63 8.86
C LEU A 324 0.38 13.99 9.23
N VAL A 325 -0.03 15.07 8.58
CA VAL A 325 0.41 16.45 8.92
C VAL A 325 -0.01 16.82 10.35
N ALA A 326 -1.25 16.52 10.74
CA ALA A 326 -1.72 16.76 12.10
C ALA A 326 -0.92 15.97 13.13
N ALA A 327 -0.71 14.66 12.90
CA ALA A 327 0.06 13.82 13.81
C ALA A 327 1.53 14.26 13.94
N ALA A 328 2.16 14.64 12.82
CA ALA A 328 3.52 15.18 12.82
C ALA A 328 3.60 16.51 13.58
N THR A 329 2.62 17.38 13.42
CA THR A 329 2.56 18.67 14.12
C THR A 329 2.35 18.48 15.62
N HIS A 330 1.51 17.54 16.05
CA HIS A 330 1.37 17.17 17.46
C HIS A 330 2.68 16.67 18.05
N SER A 331 3.37 15.77 17.34
CA SER A 331 4.67 15.25 17.77
C SER A 331 5.71 16.36 17.91
N LEU A 332 5.69 17.36 17.03
CA LEU A 332 6.54 18.54 17.12
C LEU A 332 6.21 19.39 18.34
N VAL A 333 4.93 19.67 18.60
CA VAL A 333 4.49 20.46 19.77
C VAL A 333 4.87 19.77 21.07
N GLU A 334 4.75 18.44 21.14
CA GLU A 334 5.18 17.65 22.30
C GLU A 334 6.69 17.67 22.48
N SER A 335 7.46 17.48 21.41
CA SER A 335 8.92 17.58 21.43
C SER A 335 9.40 18.97 21.88
N ALA A 336 8.79 20.03 21.37
CA ALA A 336 9.12 21.41 21.73
C ALA A 336 8.82 21.68 23.21
N ASN A 337 7.65 21.25 23.71
CA ASN A 337 7.32 21.37 25.13
C ASN A 337 8.29 20.57 26.02
N ALA A 338 8.60 19.33 25.64
CA ALA A 338 9.51 18.48 26.42
C ALA A 338 10.95 19.04 26.42
N LEU A 339 11.40 19.66 25.33
CA LEU A 339 12.72 20.30 25.26
C LEU A 339 12.80 21.50 26.20
N VAL A 340 11.80 22.38 26.18
CA VAL A 340 11.74 23.55 27.07
C VAL A 340 11.68 23.15 28.54
N GLN A 341 11.10 21.99 28.86
CA GLN A 341 11.09 21.42 30.21
C GLN A 341 12.41 20.71 30.59
N GLY A 342 13.35 20.53 29.65
CA GLY A 342 14.62 19.83 29.84
C GLY A 342 14.50 18.30 29.88
N ILE A 343 13.42 17.74 29.34
CA ILE A 343 13.11 16.30 29.34
C ILE A 343 13.50 15.64 28.02
N SER A 344 13.54 16.42 26.93
CA SER A 344 13.85 15.95 25.57
C SER A 344 15.15 16.57 25.07
N SER A 345 15.73 15.95 24.04
CA SER A 345 16.91 16.45 23.34
C SER A 345 16.54 17.25 22.09
N GLU A 346 17.48 18.08 21.64
CA GLU A 346 17.42 18.91 20.46
C GLU A 346 17.31 18.07 19.18
N GLU A 347 17.90 16.87 19.12
CA GLU A 347 17.82 15.97 17.96
C GLU A 347 16.40 15.41 17.79
N LYS A 348 15.70 15.13 18.89
CA LYS A 348 14.30 14.69 18.84
C LYS A 348 13.39 15.81 18.31
N LEU A 349 13.68 17.06 18.67
CA LEU A 349 13.00 18.22 18.11
C LEU A 349 13.28 18.36 16.60
N ILE A 350 14.54 18.28 16.18
CA ILE A 350 14.93 18.32 14.75
C ILE A 350 14.24 17.22 13.95
N SER A 351 14.19 16.00 14.49
CA SER A 351 13.51 14.86 13.86
C SER A 351 12.01 15.14 13.65
N SER A 352 11.33 15.63 14.69
CA SER A 352 9.90 15.99 14.60
C SER A 352 9.63 17.12 13.59
N ALA A 353 10.51 18.12 13.51
CA ALA A 353 10.41 19.21 12.54
C ALA A 353 10.58 18.72 11.09
N LYS A 354 11.54 17.82 10.85
CA LYS A 354 11.74 17.17 9.54
C LYS A 354 10.54 16.31 9.14
N GLN A 355 9.91 15.64 10.10
CA GLN A 355 8.68 14.87 9.86
C GLN A 355 7.50 15.77 9.46
N VAL A 356 7.38 16.96 10.05
CA VAL A 356 6.38 17.97 9.63
C VAL A 356 6.63 18.43 8.20
N ALA A 357 7.89 18.71 7.82
CA ALA A 357 8.24 19.07 6.45
C ALA A 357 7.91 17.95 5.44
N SER A 358 8.22 16.69 5.80
CA SER A 358 7.95 15.53 4.96
C SER A 358 6.45 15.28 4.76
N SER A 359 5.66 15.30 5.84
CA SER A 359 4.20 15.14 5.75
C SER A 359 3.53 16.28 4.99
N THR A 360 4.04 17.51 5.13
CA THR A 360 3.61 18.67 4.34
C THR A 360 3.83 18.46 2.85
N ALA A 361 5.02 17.96 2.45
CA ALA A 361 5.30 17.65 1.05
C ALA A 361 4.33 16.59 0.50
N GLN A 362 4.04 15.55 1.29
CA GLN A 362 3.06 14.53 0.91
C GLN A 362 1.67 15.12 0.68
N LEU A 363 1.19 16.00 1.56
CA LEU A 363 -0.10 16.67 1.40
C LEU A 363 -0.15 17.53 0.13
N LEU A 364 0.91 18.29 -0.17
CA LEU A 364 1.00 19.09 -1.38
C LEU A 364 0.93 18.23 -2.65
N VAL A 365 1.62 17.09 -2.67
CA VAL A 365 1.58 16.15 -3.79
C VAL A 365 0.17 15.59 -3.95
N SER A 366 -0.46 15.10 -2.88
CA SER A 366 -1.83 14.58 -2.91
C SER A 366 -2.82 15.60 -3.47
N CYS A 367 -2.72 16.87 -3.08
CA CYS A 367 -3.58 17.94 -3.61
C CYS A 367 -3.32 18.21 -5.10
N LYS A 368 -2.05 18.19 -5.55
CA LYS A 368 -1.66 18.61 -6.91
C LYS A 368 -2.09 17.63 -8.00
N VAL A 369 -2.36 16.36 -7.68
CA VAL A 369 -2.76 15.33 -8.66
C VAL A 369 -3.94 15.76 -9.53
N LYS A 370 -4.92 16.44 -8.93
CA LYS A 370 -6.16 16.88 -9.60
C LYS A 370 -6.23 18.40 -9.76
N ALA A 371 -5.33 19.16 -9.14
CA ALA A 371 -5.40 20.61 -9.07
C ALA A 371 -4.76 21.34 -10.25
N ASP A 372 -5.34 22.50 -10.60
CA ASP A 372 -4.74 23.42 -11.55
C ASP A 372 -3.57 24.17 -10.92
N PRO A 373 -2.33 24.09 -11.45
CA PRO A 373 -1.20 24.84 -10.93
C PRO A 373 -1.45 26.35 -10.85
N ASP A 374 -2.29 26.90 -11.72
CA ASP A 374 -2.56 28.34 -11.80
C ASP A 374 -3.76 28.81 -10.97
N SER A 375 -4.52 27.89 -10.37
CA SER A 375 -5.66 28.22 -9.52
C SER A 375 -5.27 29.05 -8.29
N ALA A 376 -6.19 29.91 -7.85
CA ALA A 376 -5.98 30.76 -6.68
C ALA A 376 -5.82 29.92 -5.40
N SER A 377 -6.59 28.83 -5.25
CA SER A 377 -6.45 27.90 -4.13
C SER A 377 -5.11 27.17 -4.13
N THR A 378 -4.62 26.70 -5.28
CA THR A 378 -3.31 26.02 -5.37
C THR A 378 -2.16 26.99 -5.09
N LYS A 379 -2.24 28.23 -5.58
CA LYS A 379 -1.27 29.28 -5.22
C LYS A 379 -1.23 29.53 -3.71
N ARG A 380 -2.40 29.59 -3.06
CA ARG A 380 -2.50 29.72 -1.59
C ARG A 380 -1.94 28.51 -0.86
N LEU A 381 -2.23 27.30 -1.35
CA LEU A 381 -1.72 26.04 -0.81
C LEU A 381 -0.20 25.99 -0.86
N LEU A 382 0.40 26.34 -2.01
CA LEU A 382 1.86 26.40 -2.18
C LEU A 382 2.49 27.47 -1.29
N ALA A 383 1.87 28.64 -1.15
CA ALA A 383 2.34 29.68 -0.25
C ALA A 383 2.37 29.20 1.21
N ALA A 384 1.32 28.51 1.66
CA ALA A 384 1.26 27.92 3.00
C ALA A 384 2.31 26.80 3.18
N GLY A 385 2.48 25.92 2.19
CA GLY A 385 3.51 24.88 2.22
C GLY A 385 4.93 25.44 2.30
N ASN A 386 5.21 26.52 1.55
CA ASN A 386 6.49 27.24 1.63
C ASN A 386 6.68 27.96 2.96
N ALA A 387 5.61 28.41 3.61
CA ALA A 387 5.68 28.95 4.97
C ALA A 387 6.06 27.86 5.98
N VAL A 388 5.44 26.67 5.91
CA VAL A 388 5.80 25.53 6.75
C VAL A 388 7.26 25.17 6.56
N LYS A 389 7.72 25.02 5.32
CA LYS A 389 9.11 24.68 5.01
C LYS A 389 10.10 25.68 5.61
N ARG A 390 9.86 26.98 5.42
CA ARG A 390 10.73 28.02 6.00
C ARG A 390 10.73 27.97 7.53
N ALA A 391 9.58 27.77 8.14
CA ALA A 391 9.47 27.67 9.60
C ALA A 391 10.20 26.43 10.14
N THR A 392 10.08 25.28 9.47
CA THR A 392 10.82 24.06 9.85
C THR A 392 12.32 24.20 9.65
N ASP A 393 12.77 24.82 8.56
CA ASP A 393 14.20 25.03 8.29
C ASP A 393 14.82 25.98 9.33
N ASN A 394 14.10 27.04 9.71
CA ASN A 394 14.54 27.96 10.75
C ASN A 394 14.63 27.28 12.12
N LEU A 395 13.64 26.44 12.48
CA LEU A 395 13.68 25.69 13.73
C LEU A 395 14.87 24.72 13.76
N VAL A 396 15.13 24.00 12.67
CA VAL A 396 16.25 23.05 12.59
C VAL A 396 17.59 23.78 12.75
N LYS A 397 17.75 24.94 12.11
CA LYS A 397 18.96 25.77 12.25
C LYS A 397 19.14 26.26 13.69
N ALA A 398 18.07 26.75 14.32
CA ALA A 398 18.11 27.20 15.71
C ALA A 398 18.50 26.06 16.67
N ALA A 399 17.89 24.88 16.51
CA ALA A 399 18.22 23.70 17.31
C ALA A 399 19.66 23.22 17.08
N GLN A 400 20.16 23.23 15.84
CA GLN A 400 21.55 22.87 15.53
C GLN A 400 22.57 23.84 16.13
N GLN A 401 22.27 25.13 16.13
CA GLN A 401 23.14 26.14 16.76
C GLN A 401 23.22 25.96 18.29
N ALA A 402 22.13 25.55 18.92
CA ALA A 402 22.15 25.24 20.36
C ALA A 402 23.04 24.04 20.68
N ILE A 403 22.95 22.96 19.89
CA ILE A 403 23.82 21.78 20.05
C ILE A 403 25.31 22.20 19.97
N GLN A 404 25.68 22.99 18.95
CA GLN A 404 27.06 23.45 18.77
C GLN A 404 27.56 24.33 19.93
N ASN A 405 26.72 25.23 20.43
CA ASN A 405 27.07 26.11 21.53
C ASN A 405 27.27 25.36 22.87
N ASP A 406 26.47 24.31 23.12
CA ASP A 406 26.61 23.47 24.31
C ASP A 406 27.88 22.59 24.24
N GLU A 407 28.21 22.06 23.06
CA GLU A 407 29.48 21.36 22.80
C GLU A 407 30.68 22.28 23.06
N GLU A 408 30.68 23.51 22.51
CA GLU A 408 31.76 24.49 22.73
C GLU A 408 31.92 24.88 24.20
N ARG A 409 30.82 25.08 24.94
CA ARG A 409 30.85 25.40 26.38
C ARG A 409 31.39 24.24 27.23
N SER A 410 31.00 23.01 26.91
CA SER A 410 31.50 21.79 27.57
C SER A 410 33.02 21.63 27.40
N LEU A 411 33.53 21.90 26.19
CA LEU A 411 34.96 21.86 25.89
C LEU A 411 35.75 22.95 26.64
N VAL A 412 35.19 24.14 26.79
CA VAL A 412 35.84 25.24 27.53
C VAL A 412 35.88 24.98 29.05
N LEU A 413 34.82 24.40 29.62
CA LEU A 413 34.78 24.04 31.05
C LEU A 413 35.79 22.93 31.38
N SER A 414 35.94 21.96 30.47
CA SER A 414 36.95 20.90 30.56
C SER A 414 38.39 21.43 30.56
N LYS A 415 38.64 22.61 29.98
CA LYS A 415 39.97 23.25 29.94
C LYS A 415 40.36 23.96 31.25
N ARG A 416 39.41 24.23 32.15
CA ARG A 416 39.63 25.06 33.36
C ARG A 416 39.75 24.26 34.67
N MET A 417 39.26 23.03 34.75
CA MET A 417 39.47 22.17 35.92
C MET A 417 40.79 21.39 35.77
N VAL A 418 41.75 21.61 36.66
CA VAL A 418 43.09 21.01 36.59
C VAL A 418 43.13 19.74 37.43
N GLY A 419 43.40 18.60 36.78
CA GLY A 419 43.73 17.35 37.45
C GLY A 419 43.87 16.21 36.44
N GLY A 420 44.99 16.18 35.70
CA GLY A 420 45.13 15.37 34.46
C GLY A 420 44.71 13.90 34.57
N ILE A 421 44.99 13.23 35.70
CA ILE A 421 44.60 11.82 35.90
C ILE A 421 43.11 11.70 36.24
N ALA A 422 42.56 12.60 37.07
CA ALA A 422 41.13 12.61 37.39
C ALA A 422 40.30 13.00 36.16
N GLN A 423 40.77 13.94 35.33
CA GLN A 423 40.13 14.31 34.07
C GLN A 423 40.16 13.18 33.05
N GLU A 424 41.27 12.48 32.92
CA GLU A 424 41.37 11.34 32.02
C GLU A 424 40.50 10.16 32.48
N ILE A 425 40.46 9.87 33.79
CA ILE A 425 39.57 8.85 34.34
C ILE A 425 38.10 9.25 34.16
N ASN A 426 37.74 10.51 34.42
CA ASN A 426 36.37 10.98 34.28
C ASN A 426 35.95 10.99 32.81
N ALA A 427 36.82 11.44 31.89
CA ALA A 427 36.59 11.40 30.45
C ALA A 427 36.48 9.97 29.92
N ARG A 428 37.34 9.04 30.36
CA ARG A 428 37.23 7.62 30.02
C ARG A 428 35.96 6.99 30.59
N SER A 429 35.56 7.37 31.81
CA SER A 429 34.31 6.90 32.41
C SER A 429 33.10 7.41 31.65
N GLU A 430 33.17 8.66 31.16
CA GLU A 430 32.11 9.30 30.38
C GLU A 430 32.00 8.70 28.98
N VAL A 431 33.13 8.40 28.33
CA VAL A 431 33.16 7.63 27.07
C VAL A 431 32.50 6.27 27.26
N LEU A 432 32.87 5.51 28.29
CA LEU A 432 32.25 4.21 28.58
C LEU A 432 30.76 4.33 28.91
N ARG A 433 30.35 5.40 29.60
CA ARG A 433 28.93 5.68 29.89
C ARG A 433 28.15 5.93 28.60
N ILE A 434 28.69 6.78 27.72
CA ILE A 434 28.11 7.12 26.42
C ILE A 434 28.06 5.91 25.50
N GLU A 435 29.10 5.07 25.45
CA GLU A 435 29.12 3.82 24.68
C GLU A 435 28.01 2.87 25.11
N ARG A 436 27.81 2.72 26.43
CA ARG A 436 26.71 1.91 26.98
C ARG A 436 25.34 2.53 26.65
N GLU A 437 25.18 3.84 26.79
CA GLU A 437 23.92 4.52 26.46
C GLU A 437 23.61 4.49 24.96
N LEU A 438 24.64 4.56 24.11
CA LEU A 438 24.54 4.41 22.67
C LEU A 438 24.06 3.00 22.32
N GLU A 439 24.64 1.97 22.93
CA GLU A 439 24.22 0.58 22.71
C GLU A 439 22.78 0.35 23.18
N GLU A 440 22.40 0.89 24.34
CA GLU A 440 21.01 0.85 24.80
C GLU A 440 20.05 1.60 23.86
N ALA A 441 20.44 2.77 23.36
CA ALA A 441 19.63 3.56 22.43
C ALA A 441 19.49 2.85 21.07
N ARG A 442 20.57 2.21 20.57
CA ARG A 442 20.54 1.34 19.39
C ARG A 442 19.60 0.16 19.59
N GLN A 443 19.66 -0.50 20.74
CA GLN A 443 18.78 -1.62 21.05
C GLN A 443 17.30 -1.18 21.13
N ARG A 444 17.01 -0.03 21.77
CA ARG A 444 15.66 0.56 21.78
C ARG A 444 15.19 0.91 20.36
N LEU A 445 16.06 1.45 19.51
CA LEU A 445 15.74 1.77 18.12
C LEU A 445 15.41 0.51 17.31
N VAL A 446 16.15 -0.58 17.49
CA VAL A 446 15.88 -1.88 16.87
C VAL A 446 14.50 -2.39 17.32
N VAL A 447 14.20 -2.34 18.61
CA VAL A 447 12.89 -2.76 19.15
C VAL A 447 11.75 -1.90 18.60
N ILE A 448 11.92 -0.58 18.50
CA ILE A 448 10.91 0.33 17.92
C ILE A 448 10.71 0.05 16.43
N ARG A 449 11.79 -0.17 15.67
CA ARG A 449 11.71 -0.56 14.25
C ARG A 449 10.99 -1.89 14.10
N GLN A 450 11.35 -2.90 14.89
CA GLN A 450 10.68 -4.20 14.90
C GLN A 450 9.20 -4.09 15.31
N ALA A 451 8.85 -3.27 16.29
CA ALA A 451 7.46 -3.02 16.67
C ALA A 451 6.69 -2.31 15.55
N LYS A 452 7.33 -1.37 14.85
CA LYS A 452 6.76 -0.70 13.67
C LYS A 452 6.54 -1.65 12.49
N TYR A 453 7.38 -2.68 12.32
CA TYR A 453 7.21 -3.72 11.30
C TYR A 453 6.25 -4.85 11.73
N LYS A 454 6.24 -5.24 13.03
CA LYS A 454 5.25 -6.15 13.60
C LYS A 454 3.83 -5.57 13.57
N ALA A 455 3.68 -4.27 13.82
CA ALA A 455 2.41 -3.56 13.63
C ALA A 455 2.01 -3.42 12.15
N LYS A 456 2.95 -3.64 11.22
CA LYS A 456 2.76 -3.58 9.76
C LYS A 456 2.65 -4.97 9.10
N GLY A 457 2.66 -6.04 9.90
CA GLY A 457 2.29 -7.40 9.47
C GLY A 457 3.25 -8.06 8.47
N ASP A 458 4.55 -8.12 8.76
CA ASP A 458 5.48 -8.96 8.00
C ASP A 458 6.21 -9.94 8.94
N ASP A 459 5.97 -11.24 8.76
CA ASP A 459 6.56 -12.33 9.55
C ASP A 459 7.84 -12.81 8.85
N SER A 460 8.93 -12.06 9.03
CA SER A 460 10.29 -12.52 8.73
C SER A 460 11.11 -12.61 10.03
N SER A 461 11.59 -13.82 10.33
CA SER A 461 12.34 -14.18 11.54
C SER A 461 13.59 -13.32 11.78
N PRO A 462 13.88 -12.90 13.02
CA PRO A 462 15.05 -12.09 13.36
C PRO A 462 16.31 -12.94 13.53
N THR A 463 17.09 -13.16 12.48
CA THR A 463 18.44 -13.79 12.65
C THR A 463 19.51 -13.40 11.62
N GLU A 464 19.29 -12.45 10.71
CA GLU A 464 20.28 -12.12 9.65
C GLU A 464 20.71 -10.64 9.62
N LEU A 465 20.89 -9.99 10.77
CA LEU A 465 21.31 -8.58 10.82
C LEU A 465 22.47 -8.27 11.79
N LEU A 466 23.27 -9.25 12.18
CA LEU A 466 24.41 -9.04 13.08
C LEU A 466 25.79 -8.99 12.41
N GLU A 467 25.91 -8.95 11.09
CA GLU A 467 27.23 -9.08 10.44
C GLU A 467 27.64 -7.97 9.46
N ASN A 468 26.97 -6.81 9.39
CA ASN A 468 27.31 -5.81 8.35
C ASN A 468 27.60 -4.38 8.83
N ASP A 469 28.14 -4.19 10.04
CA ASP A 469 28.52 -2.85 10.55
C ASP A 469 30.04 -2.59 10.62
N SER A 470 30.86 -3.34 9.87
CA SER A 470 32.33 -3.17 9.86
C SER A 470 32.87 -2.21 8.78
N SER A 471 32.01 -1.51 8.04
CA SER A 471 32.44 -0.70 6.88
C SER A 471 32.44 0.83 7.10
N PHE A 472 32.20 1.32 8.32
CA PHE A 472 32.20 2.77 8.60
C PHE A 472 33.49 3.31 9.26
N GLU A 473 34.43 2.45 9.69
CA GLU A 473 35.54 2.89 10.57
C GLU A 473 36.87 3.25 9.87
N HIS A 474 36.93 3.36 8.54
CA HIS A 474 38.20 3.66 7.85
C HIS A 474 38.12 4.85 6.90
N GLN A 475 37.86 6.05 7.43
CA GLN A 475 37.97 7.26 6.61
C GLN A 475 38.38 8.53 7.37
N LEU A 476 39.39 8.45 8.24
CA LEU A 476 39.97 9.67 8.88
C LEU A 476 41.50 9.70 9.04
N ASN A 477 42.29 8.84 8.38
CA ASN A 477 43.76 8.95 8.45
C ASN A 477 44.49 8.64 7.13
N GLY A 478 45.23 9.62 6.60
CA GLY A 478 46.38 9.40 5.70
C GLY A 478 46.30 10.04 4.30
N SER A 479 47.31 10.86 3.97
CA SER A 479 47.44 11.70 2.77
C SER A 479 48.44 11.12 1.74
N ARG A 480 48.29 11.49 0.44
CA ARG A 480 49.22 11.35 -0.73
C ARG A 480 49.29 9.93 -1.33
N THR A 481 49.28 9.65 -2.64
CA THR A 481 49.84 10.27 -3.87
C THR A 481 49.07 9.86 -5.15
N SER A 482 49.38 10.53 -6.26
CA SER A 482 48.89 10.48 -7.66
C SER A 482 48.58 9.14 -8.36
N THR A 483 47.86 9.34 -9.48
CA THR A 483 47.85 8.68 -10.81
C THR A 483 46.73 7.69 -11.17
N ASP A 484 46.08 8.08 -12.28
CA ASP A 484 45.47 7.32 -13.38
C ASP A 484 44.09 6.66 -13.28
N ASN A 485 43.33 6.99 -14.33
CA ASN A 485 42.06 6.50 -14.82
C ASN A 485 41.86 4.97 -14.70
N TYR A 486 40.65 4.53 -14.37
CA TYR A 486 39.81 3.69 -15.25
C TYR A 486 38.38 3.59 -14.68
N VAL A 487 37.40 3.76 -15.56
CA VAL A 487 35.96 3.57 -15.32
C VAL A 487 35.63 2.08 -15.34
N ASN A 488 34.82 1.60 -14.38
CA ASN A 488 33.81 0.57 -14.65
C ASN A 488 32.66 0.60 -13.62
N SER A 489 31.43 0.63 -14.14
CA SER A 489 30.16 0.52 -13.40
C SER A 489 29.86 -0.93 -13.01
N SER A 490 29.20 -1.13 -11.86
CA SER A 490 28.10 -2.10 -11.73
C SER A 490 27.17 -1.73 -10.57
N MET A 491 25.87 -1.74 -10.84
CA MET A 491 24.75 -1.62 -9.90
C MET A 491 24.79 -2.69 -8.81
N ASP A 492 24.29 -2.34 -7.62
CA ASP A 492 23.23 -3.12 -6.97
C ASP A 492 22.30 -2.17 -6.19
N GLU A 493 21.04 -2.14 -6.64
CA GLU A 493 19.90 -1.47 -6.02
C GLU A 493 19.23 -2.41 -5.03
N ASN A 494 18.95 -1.92 -3.81
CA ASN A 494 17.67 -2.09 -3.08
C ASN A 494 17.88 -1.74 -1.59
N GLY A 495 17.24 -0.68 -1.09
CA GLY A 495 17.14 -0.50 0.37
C GLY A 495 16.68 0.84 0.91
N ASP A 496 17.05 1.98 0.30
CA ASP A 496 16.95 3.29 0.98
C ASP A 496 16.23 4.38 0.17
N ASN A 497 15.04 4.10 -0.36
CA ASN A 497 14.40 5.00 -1.34
C ASN A 497 13.06 5.63 -0.94
N ILE A 498 12.82 5.90 0.35
CA ILE A 498 11.66 6.72 0.77
C ILE A 498 12.08 8.17 1.08
N GLN A 499 13.27 8.36 1.66
CA GLN A 499 13.76 9.68 2.06
C GLN A 499 14.45 10.41 0.90
N ALA A 500 15.13 9.68 0.01
CA ALA A 500 15.70 10.19 -1.23
C ALA A 500 14.62 10.55 -2.25
N ASN A 501 13.52 9.80 -2.32
CA ASN A 501 12.43 10.07 -3.26
C ASN A 501 11.71 11.40 -2.99
N ALA A 502 11.42 11.76 -1.75
CA ALA A 502 10.77 13.04 -1.45
C ALA A 502 11.64 14.26 -1.82
N TYR A 503 12.96 14.14 -1.61
CA TYR A 503 13.93 15.18 -1.98
C TYR A 503 14.17 15.26 -3.50
N ASN A 504 14.21 14.11 -4.18
CA ASN A 504 14.34 14.04 -5.64
C ASN A 504 13.07 14.48 -6.36
N VAL A 505 11.88 14.19 -5.82
CA VAL A 505 10.58 14.71 -6.27
C VAL A 505 10.53 16.24 -6.16
N TYR A 506 11.06 16.82 -5.08
CA TYR A 506 11.18 18.28 -4.94
C TYR A 506 12.13 18.91 -5.99
N LYS A 507 13.22 18.22 -6.35
CA LYS A 507 14.16 18.67 -7.39
C LYS A 507 13.56 18.58 -8.80
N LEU A 508 12.74 17.55 -9.06
CA LEU A 508 12.03 17.36 -10.34
C LEU A 508 10.89 18.38 -10.53
N LEU A 509 10.17 18.74 -9.45
CA LEU A 509 9.06 19.71 -9.51
C LEU A 509 9.51 21.15 -9.79
N ASN A 510 10.80 21.46 -9.65
CA ASN A 510 11.37 22.80 -9.90
C ASN A 510 11.98 22.96 -11.30
N ASN A 511 12.08 21.88 -12.11
CA ASN A 511 12.52 21.95 -13.50
C ASN A 511 11.33 21.66 -14.42
N SER A 512 10.98 22.65 -15.24
CA SER A 512 9.76 22.68 -16.04
C SER A 512 9.62 21.54 -17.08
N ASN A 513 8.37 21.09 -17.25
CA ASN A 513 7.74 20.53 -18.47
C ASN A 513 7.69 19.02 -18.77
N ASP A 514 8.00 18.09 -17.87
CA ASP A 514 7.85 16.66 -18.21
C ASP A 514 6.61 15.98 -17.56
N GLN A 515 5.53 15.89 -18.35
CA GLN A 515 4.27 15.19 -18.00
C GLN A 515 4.47 13.66 -17.87
N THR A 516 5.53 13.13 -18.48
CA THR A 516 5.80 11.70 -18.63
C THR A 516 6.17 11.03 -17.29
N SER A 517 6.86 11.74 -16.40
CA SER A 517 7.29 11.24 -15.09
C SER A 517 6.18 11.16 -14.04
N LEU A 518 5.07 11.89 -14.24
CA LEU A 518 3.90 11.88 -13.35
C LEU A 518 3.04 10.62 -13.53
N ASN A 519 3.00 10.07 -14.75
CA ASN A 519 2.24 8.85 -15.06
C ASN A 519 2.88 7.59 -14.46
N THR A 520 4.22 7.48 -14.47
CA THR A 520 4.95 6.38 -13.83
C THR A 520 4.81 6.40 -12.30
N PHE A 521 4.66 7.58 -11.69
CA PHE A 521 4.35 7.71 -10.26
C PHE A 521 2.92 7.25 -9.94
N ASN A 522 1.93 7.57 -10.77
CA ASN A 522 0.55 7.09 -10.60
C ASN A 522 0.44 5.55 -10.68
N GLU A 523 1.18 4.89 -11.58
CA GLU A 523 1.22 3.42 -11.64
C GLU A 523 1.83 2.78 -10.39
N THR A 524 2.89 3.39 -9.84
CA THR A 524 3.55 2.92 -8.61
C THR A 524 2.67 3.16 -7.38
N PHE A 525 1.93 4.27 -7.35
CA PHE A 525 1.01 4.65 -6.27
C PHE A 525 -0.23 3.73 -6.21
N HIS A 526 -0.86 3.39 -7.34
CA HIS A 526 -2.00 2.47 -7.38
C HIS A 526 -1.62 1.01 -7.08
N SER A 527 -0.38 0.61 -7.35
CA SER A 527 0.15 -0.72 -6.99
C SER A 527 0.46 -0.83 -5.49
N GLY A 528 0.89 0.27 -4.85
CA GLY A 528 1.22 0.31 -3.42
C GLY A 528 0.00 0.36 -2.49
N THR A 529 -1.05 1.08 -2.87
CA THR A 529 -2.28 1.23 -2.05
C THR A 529 -3.15 -0.03 -2.05
N ASN A 530 -3.15 -0.81 -3.14
CA ASN A 530 -3.85 -2.10 -3.20
C ASN A 530 -3.28 -3.17 -2.25
N LYS A 531 -2.00 -3.07 -1.87
CA LYS A 531 -1.39 -4.01 -0.93
C LYS A 531 -1.72 -3.73 0.54
N LEU A 532 -2.19 -2.54 0.89
CA LEU A 532 -2.38 -2.13 2.28
C LEU A 532 -3.70 -2.62 2.91
N TYR A 533 -4.65 -3.15 2.12
CA TYR A 533 -6.00 -3.51 2.59
C TYR A 533 -6.33 -5.02 2.57
N THR A 534 -5.37 -5.91 2.28
CA THR A 534 -5.68 -7.36 2.09
C THR A 534 -5.25 -8.28 3.26
N TYR A 535 -4.65 -7.77 4.33
CA TYR A 535 -4.22 -8.62 5.45
C TYR A 535 -5.00 -8.34 6.73
N ASN A 536 -6.17 -8.99 6.85
CA ASN A 536 -6.76 -9.36 8.13
C ASN A 536 -7.88 -10.39 7.92
N SER A 537 -7.53 -11.69 7.86
CA SER A 537 -8.41 -12.79 8.31
C SER A 537 -7.65 -14.12 8.42
N ALA A 538 -7.44 -14.54 9.68
CA ALA A 538 -7.37 -15.88 10.26
C ALA A 538 -6.51 -17.03 9.67
N GLY A 539 -5.82 -17.74 10.58
CA GLY A 539 -5.66 -19.20 10.52
C GLY A 539 -4.24 -19.74 10.79
N SER A 540 -4.07 -20.52 11.87
CA SER A 540 -2.78 -20.96 12.40
C SER A 540 -2.32 -22.36 11.92
N SER A 541 -1.01 -22.50 11.72
CA SER A 541 -0.14 -23.70 11.93
C SER A 541 -0.20 -24.91 10.95
N PRO A 542 0.84 -25.78 10.87
CA PRO A 542 2.25 -25.63 11.25
C PRO A 542 3.27 -25.97 10.12
N LYS A 543 4.50 -25.54 10.37
CA LYS A 543 5.73 -25.70 9.58
C LYS A 543 6.21 -27.16 9.53
N ASN A 544 6.81 -27.56 8.39
CA ASN A 544 7.79 -28.65 8.32
C ASN A 544 9.07 -28.17 7.61
N VAL A 545 10.19 -28.45 8.26
CA VAL A 545 11.57 -28.05 7.94
C VAL A 545 12.31 -29.23 7.29
N PHE A 546 13.42 -28.94 6.60
CA PHE A 546 14.37 -29.80 5.84
C PHE A 546 14.03 -29.96 4.34
N ASN A 547 14.95 -29.79 3.38
CA ASN A 547 16.38 -30.08 3.40
C ASN A 547 17.16 -29.24 2.37
N LYS A 548 18.46 -29.10 2.62
CA LYS A 548 19.47 -28.34 1.87
C LYS A 548 20.10 -29.21 0.77
N SER A 549 20.61 -28.50 -0.26
CA SER A 549 21.78 -28.80 -1.11
C SER A 549 21.65 -29.53 -2.47
N SER A 550 22.46 -29.02 -3.41
CA SER A 550 23.10 -29.60 -4.59
C SER A 550 22.61 -29.21 -6.00
N SER A 551 23.35 -28.23 -6.55
CA SER A 551 24.06 -28.20 -7.85
C SER A 551 23.33 -28.42 -9.20
N MET A 552 23.63 -27.46 -10.09
CA MET A 552 24.10 -27.58 -11.48
C MET A 552 23.16 -27.23 -12.65
N SER A 553 23.69 -26.29 -13.45
CA SER A 553 23.58 -26.15 -14.91
C SER A 553 22.49 -25.22 -15.49
N THR A 554 22.86 -23.95 -15.66
CA THR A 554 22.21 -23.05 -16.63
C THR A 554 23.13 -22.88 -17.85
N LYS A 555 22.65 -23.34 -19.00
CA LYS A 555 23.25 -23.10 -20.32
C LYS A 555 23.02 -21.65 -20.74
N ASN A 556 24.10 -21.02 -21.19
CA ASN A 556 24.09 -19.78 -21.95
C ASN A 556 23.25 -19.91 -23.22
N ASN A 557 22.40 -18.92 -23.51
CA ASN A 557 22.09 -18.54 -24.89
C ASN A 557 21.88 -17.03 -24.97
N THR A 558 22.90 -16.37 -25.49
CA THR A 558 22.96 -14.99 -25.94
C THR A 558 22.14 -14.84 -27.23
N VAL A 559 21.18 -13.91 -27.27
CA VAL A 559 20.63 -13.39 -28.53
C VAL A 559 20.73 -11.87 -28.52
N LYS A 560 21.47 -11.39 -29.52
CA LYS A 560 21.77 -9.99 -29.83
C LYS A 560 20.50 -9.25 -30.29
N TYR A 561 20.22 -8.08 -29.72
CA TYR A 561 19.34 -7.10 -30.35
C TYR A 561 20.17 -6.23 -31.30
N ASN A 562 19.99 -6.43 -32.62
CA ASN A 562 20.41 -5.49 -33.64
C ASN A 562 19.28 -4.46 -33.82
N CYS A 563 19.56 -3.19 -33.52
CA CYS A 563 18.70 -2.07 -33.93
C CYS A 563 19.26 -1.53 -35.24
N SER A 564 18.52 -1.67 -36.33
CA SER A 564 18.77 -0.96 -37.59
C SER A 564 17.50 -0.21 -37.96
N SER A 565 17.54 1.10 -37.74
CA SER A 565 16.55 2.07 -38.15
C SER A 565 16.69 2.34 -39.65
N THR A 566 15.72 1.91 -40.44
CA THR A 566 15.52 2.38 -41.82
C THR A 566 14.29 3.26 -41.86
N ILE A 567 14.52 4.55 -42.05
CA ILE A 567 13.49 5.57 -42.32
C ILE A 567 12.96 5.31 -43.73
N SER A 568 11.64 5.13 -43.88
CA SER A 568 10.94 5.18 -45.16
C SER A 568 9.82 6.20 -45.06
N ASN A 569 10.03 7.33 -45.75
CA ASN A 569 9.04 8.38 -45.95
C ASN A 569 7.94 7.88 -46.88
N ASN A 570 6.68 8.00 -46.47
CA ASN A 570 5.55 8.01 -47.39
C ASN A 570 4.63 9.18 -47.02
N THR A 571 4.76 10.26 -47.79
CA THR A 571 3.88 11.43 -47.82
C THR A 571 2.64 11.08 -48.64
N THR A 572 1.46 11.04 -48.02
CA THR A 572 0.18 10.94 -48.74
C THR A 572 -0.47 12.32 -48.80
N THR A 573 -0.43 12.91 -49.97
CA THR A 573 -1.09 14.17 -50.36
C THR A 573 -2.61 13.99 -50.35
N THR A 574 -3.33 14.81 -49.58
CA THR A 574 -4.81 14.88 -49.63
C THR A 574 -5.22 16.11 -50.42
N THR A 575 -5.67 15.90 -51.65
CA THR A 575 -6.26 16.93 -52.52
C THR A 575 -7.75 17.04 -52.20
N LYS A 576 -8.21 18.22 -51.76
CA LYS A 576 -9.64 18.55 -51.63
C LYS A 576 -10.16 19.03 -52.99
N SER A 577 -11.06 18.29 -53.59
CA SER A 577 -11.87 18.71 -54.74
C SER A 577 -13.27 19.09 -54.27
N TYR A 578 -13.65 20.35 -54.50
CA TYR A 578 -15.03 20.82 -54.40
C TYR A 578 -15.79 20.39 -55.66
N THR A 579 -16.95 19.76 -55.47
CA THR A 579 -17.97 19.60 -56.52
C THR A 579 -19.19 20.41 -56.08
N VAL A 580 -19.49 21.44 -56.87
CA VAL A 580 -20.78 22.11 -56.93
C VAL A 580 -21.54 21.41 -58.05
N ASN A 581 -22.83 21.14 -57.86
CA ASN A 581 -23.79 21.05 -58.96
C ASN A 581 -25.18 21.43 -58.44
N GLU A 582 -25.85 22.30 -59.20
CA GLU A 582 -27.30 22.33 -59.36
C GLU A 582 -27.82 21.01 -59.92
#